data_AF-A0A520B7H8-F1
#
_entry.id   AF-A0A520B7H8-F1
#
_cell.length_a   1.000
_cell.length_b   1.000
_cell.length_c   1.000
_cell.angle_alpha   90.00
_cell.angle_beta   90.00
_cell.angle_gamma   90.00
#
_symmetry.space_group_name_H-M   'P 1'
#
loop_
_entity.id
_entity.type
_entity.pdbx_description
1 polymer ?
#
loop_
_entity_poly.entity_id
_entity_poly.type
_entity_poly.pdbx_seq_one_letter_code
_entity_poly.pdbx_strand_id
1 'polypeptide(L)'
;MNHLTKTYLLIIVCLILAGCSSTRKLKPGQYLYTGAEVKINPDSSGRIKDEKQVKTTLESKTRPRPNKSLLGIKWKLQLYNLAGDTVKPKGIGNWLKNKIGEAPVLMSEVKLKFNNDVLKSYLISQGYLQAEVTGDTVIKGKKGKAIYTANTGDRYKINSITFPKDTGVLTHVINLNKQNTLLKVGNFYDLDTYKNERIRIDNDLKESGYFYFSPDYLIVQVDSTIGKNLVDINIAVKTIAPEAGLKPYTIKNINVYPNYNLRRDSALRSLTPTVYNDFNIYDDRNTFKPRVFDRLVFFKKNETYNRKDHNLSLNRMVNIGAFQDVRAEFLPVDSFKNNQLDLNIFLTPLKKNSLTFSVTGTQKSNNFVGSEVKLTQTTRNLFRGAEQLDISASGGFETQVSAPVGSRAQNSFSLTLQGKLTFPQFIVPFYKPKSTTAFIPKTIASLSYQLLRRDTVYRLNSFKGEFGYNWKENQFKEHNFNPISVNLVRPSETDTGALRRLYDQNPGLQYTLQQQLIIGSN
;
A
#
# COMPACT_ATOMS: atom_id res chain seq x y z
N MET A 1 5.06 36.76 -33.48
CA MET A 1 3.60 36.62 -33.63
C MET A 1 2.92 35.60 -32.70
N ASN A 2 3.65 34.91 -31.80
CA ASN A 2 3.09 33.78 -31.00
C ASN A 2 2.76 34.10 -29.53
N HIS A 3 3.22 35.23 -28.98
CA HIS A 3 2.91 35.60 -27.59
C HIS A 3 1.61 36.41 -27.47
N LEU A 4 1.41 37.42 -28.32
CA LEU A 4 0.18 38.22 -28.35
C LEU A 4 -1.06 37.36 -28.63
N THR A 5 -1.00 36.44 -29.59
CA THR A 5 -2.09 35.50 -29.92
C THR A 5 -2.42 34.57 -28.76
N LYS A 6 -1.44 34.09 -28.00
CA LYS A 6 -1.67 33.29 -26.78
C LYS A 6 -2.33 34.13 -25.67
N THR A 7 -1.91 35.38 -25.50
CA THR A 7 -2.51 36.30 -24.51
C THR A 7 -3.95 36.65 -24.88
N TYR A 8 -4.25 36.94 -26.15
CA TYR A 8 -5.62 37.18 -26.61
C TYR A 8 -6.49 35.94 -26.49
N LEU A 9 -5.99 34.75 -26.83
CA LEU A 9 -6.72 33.49 -26.64
C LEU A 9 -7.05 33.25 -25.15
N LEU A 10 -6.09 33.50 -24.25
CA LEU A 10 -6.30 33.39 -22.81
C LEU A 10 -7.37 34.37 -22.32
N ILE A 11 -7.34 35.63 -22.78
CA ILE A 11 -8.33 36.65 -22.42
C ILE A 11 -9.72 36.27 -22.94
N ILE A 12 -9.84 35.76 -24.17
CA ILE A 12 -11.11 35.30 -24.74
C ILE A 12 -11.66 34.11 -23.96
N VAL A 13 -10.81 33.14 -23.59
CA VAL A 13 -11.19 32.01 -22.73
C VAL A 13 -11.66 32.50 -21.36
N CYS A 14 -10.96 33.45 -20.74
CA CYS A 14 -11.37 34.06 -19.47
C CYS A 14 -12.73 34.79 -19.58
N LEU A 15 -12.99 35.51 -20.69
CA LEU A 15 -14.27 36.19 -20.94
C LEU A 15 -15.43 35.20 -21.15
N ILE A 16 -15.19 34.09 -21.87
CA ILE A 16 -16.19 33.02 -22.04
C ILE A 16 -16.51 32.33 -20.72
N LEU A 17 -15.49 32.11 -19.87
CA LEU A 17 -15.66 31.53 -18.53
C LEU A 17 -16.37 32.48 -17.55
N ALA A 18 -16.16 33.80 -17.68
CA ALA A 18 -16.82 34.82 -16.84
C ALA A 18 -18.31 35.00 -17.17
N GLY A 19 -18.73 34.82 -18.42
CA GLY A 19 -20.13 34.94 -18.84
C GLY A 19 -21.03 33.75 -18.50
N CYS A 20 -20.46 32.60 -18.10
CA CYS A 20 -21.23 31.38 -17.83
C CYS A 20 -21.71 31.29 -16.38
N SER A 21 -22.91 31.79 -16.11
CA SER A 21 -23.55 31.60 -14.79
C SER A 21 -23.85 30.12 -14.50
N SER A 22 -23.35 29.62 -13.37
CA SER A 22 -23.60 28.25 -12.87
C SER A 22 -25.09 27.94 -12.62
N THR A 23 -25.94 28.96 -12.53
CA THR A 23 -27.39 28.83 -12.27
C THR A 23 -28.26 29.04 -13.51
N ARG A 24 -27.66 29.15 -14.72
CA ARG A 24 -28.39 29.47 -15.97
C ARG A 24 -29.45 28.43 -16.35
N LYS A 25 -29.14 27.14 -16.20
CA LYS A 25 -30.01 26.01 -16.58
C LYS A 25 -30.94 25.49 -15.47
N LEU A 26 -30.99 26.18 -14.33
CA LEU A 26 -31.90 25.79 -13.25
C LEU A 26 -33.34 26.20 -13.61
N LYS A 27 -34.27 25.25 -13.51
CA LYS A 27 -35.71 25.50 -13.68
C LYS A 27 -36.23 26.43 -12.57
N PRO A 28 -37.37 27.12 -12.79
CA PRO A 28 -38.06 27.82 -11.70
C PRO A 28 -38.30 26.87 -10.52
N GLY A 29 -38.04 27.34 -9.29
CA GLY A 29 -38.14 26.53 -8.07
C GLY A 29 -36.93 25.62 -7.77
N GLN A 30 -35.92 25.54 -8.66
CA GLN A 30 -34.68 24.81 -8.39
C GLN A 30 -33.59 25.71 -7.81
N TYR A 31 -32.98 25.25 -6.71
CA TYR A 31 -31.89 25.95 -6.04
C TYR A 31 -30.62 25.11 -6.09
N LEU A 32 -29.51 25.72 -6.52
CA LEU A 32 -28.20 25.07 -6.55
C LEU A 32 -27.65 24.95 -5.12
N TYR A 33 -27.31 23.74 -4.72
CA TYR A 33 -26.64 23.49 -3.45
C TYR A 33 -25.20 24.03 -3.49
N THR A 34 -24.85 24.83 -2.49
CA THR A 34 -23.51 25.42 -2.35
C THR A 34 -22.66 24.76 -1.27
N GLY A 35 -23.22 23.85 -0.48
CA GLY A 35 -22.50 23.14 0.59
C GLY A 35 -23.23 23.20 1.92
N ALA A 36 -22.66 22.49 2.89
CA ALA A 36 -23.08 22.50 4.27
C ALA A 36 -22.19 23.45 5.08
N GLU A 37 -22.79 24.10 6.07
CA GLU A 37 -22.09 24.86 7.10
C GLU A 37 -22.48 24.26 8.44
N VAL A 38 -21.50 23.95 9.29
CA VAL A 38 -21.76 23.42 10.63
C VAL A 38 -21.44 24.47 11.69
N LYS A 39 -22.44 24.82 12.48
CA LYS A 39 -22.33 25.69 13.65
C LYS A 39 -22.35 24.82 14.90
N ILE A 40 -21.45 25.11 15.83
CA ILE A 40 -21.45 24.49 17.16
C ILE A 40 -22.04 25.52 18.09
N ASN A 41 -23.05 25.13 18.87
CA ASN A 41 -23.69 26.02 19.81
C ASN A 41 -22.73 26.31 20.97
N PRO A 42 -22.27 27.56 21.17
CA PRO A 42 -21.31 27.91 22.22
C PRO A 42 -21.86 27.66 23.63
N ASP A 43 -23.18 27.65 23.81
CA ASP A 43 -23.84 27.48 25.10
C ASP A 43 -24.05 25.99 25.46
N SER A 44 -23.73 25.08 24.54
CA SER A 44 -24.01 23.65 24.70
C SER A 44 -22.89 22.85 25.38
N SER A 45 -21.69 23.43 25.57
CA SER A 45 -20.57 22.75 26.23
C SER A 45 -19.49 23.74 26.69
N GLY A 46 -18.53 23.26 27.49
CA GLY A 46 -17.26 23.96 27.65
C GLY A 46 -16.56 24.21 26.30
N ARG A 47 -15.64 25.20 26.26
CA ARG A 47 -14.92 25.61 25.04
C ARG A 47 -14.17 24.43 24.41
N ILE A 48 -14.57 24.03 23.21
CA ILE A 48 -13.91 22.97 22.43
C ILE A 48 -12.55 23.50 21.93
N LYS A 49 -11.44 22.91 22.39
CA LYS A 49 -10.07 23.36 22.03
C LYS A 49 -9.84 23.44 20.51
N ASP A 50 -10.36 22.46 19.75
CA ASP A 50 -10.16 22.32 18.30
C ASP A 50 -11.46 22.51 17.49
N GLU A 51 -12.32 23.43 17.91
CA GLU A 51 -13.66 23.67 17.32
C GLU A 51 -13.64 23.80 15.79
N LYS A 52 -12.65 24.50 15.23
CA LYS A 52 -12.51 24.67 13.78
C LYS A 52 -12.31 23.34 13.05
N GLN A 53 -11.45 22.47 13.57
CA GLN A 53 -11.20 21.15 12.99
C GLN A 53 -12.44 20.25 13.10
N VAL A 54 -13.15 20.33 14.23
CA VAL A 54 -14.41 19.60 14.43
C VAL A 54 -15.45 20.04 13.40
N LYS A 55 -15.64 21.36 13.18
CA LYS A 55 -16.55 21.89 12.16
C LYS A 55 -16.21 21.38 10.77
N THR A 56 -14.96 21.53 10.34
CA THR A 56 -14.52 21.05 9.01
C THR A 56 -14.74 19.54 8.86
N THR A 57 -14.51 18.76 9.93
CA THR A 57 -14.72 17.32 9.90
C THR A 57 -16.20 16.98 9.76
N LEU A 58 -17.07 17.62 10.53
CA LEU A 58 -18.53 17.46 10.45
C LEU A 58 -19.04 17.82 9.04
N GLU A 59 -18.63 18.97 8.49
CA GLU A 59 -18.99 19.40 7.13
C GLU A 59 -18.61 18.34 6.08
N SER A 60 -17.44 17.70 6.23
CA SER A 60 -16.96 16.67 5.29
C SER A 60 -17.81 15.38 5.29
N LYS A 61 -18.57 15.13 6.37
CA LYS A 61 -19.46 13.98 6.53
C LYS A 61 -20.84 14.20 5.88
N THR A 62 -21.25 15.45 5.68
CA THR A 62 -22.54 15.77 5.05
C THR A 62 -22.64 15.30 3.59
N ARG A 63 -23.85 14.94 3.16
CA ARG A 63 -24.16 14.54 1.78
C ARG A 63 -25.47 15.20 1.29
N PRO A 64 -25.63 15.50 0.00
CA PRO A 64 -24.64 15.36 -1.08
C PRO A 64 -23.46 16.35 -0.93
N ARG A 65 -22.37 16.14 -1.67
CA ARG A 65 -21.29 17.13 -1.76
C ARG A 65 -21.67 18.17 -2.82
N PRO A 66 -21.36 19.46 -2.63
CA PRO A 66 -21.61 20.46 -3.66
C PRO A 66 -20.73 20.18 -4.89
N ASN A 67 -21.16 20.70 -6.05
CA ASN A 67 -20.38 20.62 -7.29
C ASN A 67 -18.94 21.10 -7.07
N LYS A 68 -17.97 20.41 -7.69
CA LYS A 68 -16.55 20.73 -7.54
C LYS A 68 -16.25 22.16 -7.98
N SER A 69 -15.52 22.91 -7.14
CA SER A 69 -15.04 24.25 -7.44
C SER A 69 -13.52 24.28 -7.53
N LEU A 70 -13.00 25.12 -8.42
CA LEU A 70 -11.59 25.49 -8.50
C LEU A 70 -11.53 27.02 -8.55
N LEU A 71 -10.81 27.65 -7.61
CA LEU A 71 -10.76 29.12 -7.48
C LEU A 71 -12.15 29.78 -7.39
N GLY A 72 -13.10 29.13 -6.71
CA GLY A 72 -14.49 29.60 -6.58
C GLY A 72 -15.38 29.34 -7.80
N ILE A 73 -14.82 28.86 -8.91
CA ILE A 73 -15.55 28.58 -10.15
C ILE A 73 -15.94 27.09 -10.19
N LYS A 74 -17.24 26.82 -10.35
CA LYS A 74 -17.78 25.46 -10.54
C LYS A 74 -17.58 25.00 -12.00
N TRP A 75 -16.33 24.87 -12.43
CA TRP A 75 -15.96 24.66 -13.83
C TRP A 75 -16.63 23.42 -14.47
N LYS A 76 -16.78 22.32 -13.72
CA LYS A 76 -17.48 21.13 -14.21
C LYS A 76 -18.96 21.38 -14.47
N LEU A 77 -19.61 22.15 -13.60
CA LEU A 77 -21.00 22.54 -13.78
C LEU A 77 -21.16 23.51 -14.95
N GLN A 78 -20.18 24.38 -15.19
CA GLN A 78 -20.18 25.24 -16.37
C GLN A 78 -20.05 24.41 -17.67
N LEU A 79 -19.15 23.43 -17.72
CA LEU A 79 -19.03 22.52 -18.86
C LEU A 79 -20.31 21.72 -19.11
N TYR A 80 -20.99 21.27 -18.04
CA TYR A 80 -22.30 20.65 -18.13
C TYR A 80 -23.34 21.60 -18.72
N ASN A 81 -23.34 22.87 -18.30
CA ASN A 81 -24.25 23.90 -18.80
C ASN A 81 -23.95 24.34 -20.25
N LEU A 82 -22.72 24.15 -20.76
CA LEU A 82 -22.36 24.44 -22.15
C LEU A 82 -22.91 23.39 -23.13
N ALA A 83 -23.13 22.16 -22.68
CA ALA A 83 -23.73 21.12 -23.51
C ALA A 83 -25.23 21.39 -23.76
N GLY A 84 -25.74 21.03 -24.94
CA GLY A 84 -27.18 21.10 -25.25
C GLY A 84 -28.05 20.27 -24.30
N ASP A 85 -29.36 20.60 -24.23
CA ASP A 85 -30.29 19.85 -23.38
C ASP A 85 -30.45 18.40 -23.88
N THR A 86 -30.49 18.24 -25.20
CA THR A 86 -30.33 16.96 -25.90
C THR A 86 -28.93 16.86 -26.52
N VAL A 87 -28.22 15.76 -26.25
CA VAL A 87 -26.89 15.50 -26.80
C VAL A 87 -26.88 14.13 -27.48
N LYS A 88 -26.27 14.04 -28.67
CA LYS A 88 -26.10 12.77 -29.39
C LYS A 88 -25.23 11.80 -28.56
N PRO A 89 -25.47 10.47 -28.58
CA PRO A 89 -24.71 9.50 -27.78
C PRO A 89 -23.19 9.50 -28.04
N LYS A 90 -22.77 9.89 -29.24
CA LYS A 90 -21.36 10.07 -29.63
C LYS A 90 -21.15 11.51 -30.08
N GLY A 91 -20.22 12.23 -29.44
CA GLY A 91 -19.85 13.60 -29.81
C GLY A 91 -19.37 14.46 -28.64
N ILE A 92 -18.86 15.65 -28.97
CA ILE A 92 -18.29 16.63 -28.03
C ILE A 92 -19.33 17.04 -26.96
N GLY A 93 -20.61 17.16 -27.33
CA GLY A 93 -21.68 17.49 -26.38
C GLY A 93 -21.89 16.43 -25.28
N ASN A 94 -21.86 15.14 -25.63
CA ASN A 94 -21.95 14.05 -24.65
C ASN A 94 -20.68 13.97 -23.78
N TRP A 95 -19.52 14.24 -24.37
CA TRP A 95 -18.26 14.31 -23.64
C TRP A 95 -18.26 15.46 -22.61
N LEU A 96 -18.71 16.66 -23.00
CA LEU A 96 -18.85 17.81 -22.11
C LEU A 96 -19.86 17.55 -20.98
N LYS A 97 -21.03 16.97 -21.30
CA LYS A 97 -22.11 16.73 -20.33
C LYS A 97 -21.83 15.58 -19.37
N ASN A 98 -21.38 14.44 -19.89
CA ASN A 98 -21.36 13.18 -19.14
C ASN A 98 -19.95 12.64 -18.82
N LYS A 99 -18.89 13.11 -19.48
CA LYS A 99 -17.51 12.69 -19.18
C LYS A 99 -16.74 13.69 -18.32
N ILE A 100 -16.86 14.98 -18.61
CA ILE A 100 -16.08 16.02 -17.91
C ILE A 100 -16.95 16.88 -16.99
N GLY A 101 -18.16 17.22 -17.43
CA GLY A 101 -19.11 18.02 -16.68
C GLY A 101 -19.75 17.29 -15.50
N GLU A 102 -20.44 18.05 -14.66
CA GLU A 102 -21.18 17.55 -13.49
C GLU A 102 -22.56 18.22 -13.47
N ALA A 103 -23.63 17.43 -13.32
CA ALA A 103 -24.98 17.95 -13.19
C ALA A 103 -25.13 18.85 -11.94
N PRO A 104 -26.03 19.84 -11.94
CA PRO A 104 -26.25 20.68 -10.77
C PRO A 104 -26.74 19.83 -9.59
N VAL A 105 -26.04 19.90 -8.46
CA VAL A 105 -26.51 19.32 -7.21
C VAL A 105 -27.58 20.24 -6.64
N LEU A 106 -28.80 19.73 -6.49
CA LEU A 106 -29.95 20.53 -6.07
C LEU A 106 -30.12 20.53 -4.54
N MET A 107 -30.68 21.61 -4.00
CA MET A 107 -31.09 21.68 -2.59
C MET A 107 -32.08 20.58 -2.21
N SER A 108 -32.95 20.18 -3.13
CA SER A 108 -33.93 19.09 -2.93
C SER A 108 -33.29 17.71 -2.73
N GLU A 109 -32.02 17.53 -3.12
CA GLU A 109 -31.27 16.29 -2.88
C GLU A 109 -30.72 16.22 -1.45
N VAL A 110 -30.72 17.33 -0.71
CA VAL A 110 -30.21 17.40 0.66
C VAL A 110 -31.23 16.79 1.62
N LYS A 111 -30.90 15.61 2.15
CA LYS A 111 -31.69 14.94 3.18
C LYS A 111 -31.25 15.43 4.57
N LEU A 112 -31.89 16.49 5.08
CA LEU A 112 -31.54 17.11 6.37
C LEU A 112 -31.52 16.09 7.51
N LYS A 113 -32.59 15.32 7.70
CA LYS A 113 -32.68 14.30 8.77
C LYS A 113 -31.53 13.28 8.72
N PHE A 114 -31.24 12.76 7.53
CA PHE A 114 -30.13 11.82 7.34
C PHE A 114 -28.78 12.43 7.72
N ASN A 115 -28.52 13.68 7.32
CA ASN A 115 -27.30 14.37 7.72
C ASN A 115 -27.27 14.66 9.23
N ASN A 116 -28.39 15.04 9.84
CA ASN A 116 -28.48 15.22 11.29
C ASN A 116 -28.06 13.93 12.01
N ASP A 117 -28.61 12.78 11.60
CA ASP A 117 -28.30 11.47 12.19
C ASP A 117 -26.82 11.10 12.02
N VAL A 118 -26.23 11.38 10.84
CA VAL A 118 -24.80 11.14 10.57
C VAL A 118 -23.91 12.02 11.43
N LEU A 119 -24.21 13.31 11.54
CA LEU A 119 -23.44 14.26 12.34
C LEU A 119 -23.55 13.95 13.83
N LYS A 120 -24.76 13.64 14.31
CA LYS A 120 -25.02 13.19 15.68
C LYS A 120 -24.25 11.90 15.98
N SER A 121 -24.34 10.89 15.11
CA SER A 121 -23.63 9.62 15.29
C SER A 121 -22.11 9.80 15.37
N TYR A 122 -21.56 10.72 14.57
CA TYR A 122 -20.14 11.06 14.63
C TYR A 122 -19.76 11.77 15.93
N LEU A 123 -20.57 12.72 16.40
CA LEU A 123 -20.34 13.39 17.69
C LEU A 123 -20.37 12.39 18.86
N ILE A 124 -21.37 11.51 18.88
CA ILE A 124 -21.47 10.42 19.87
C ILE A 124 -20.25 9.51 19.77
N SER A 125 -19.80 9.16 18.57
CA SER A 125 -18.61 8.30 18.40
C SER A 125 -17.32 8.97 18.91
N GLN A 126 -17.30 10.30 19.03
CA GLN A 126 -16.20 11.08 19.61
C GLN A 126 -16.40 11.40 21.09
N GLY A 127 -17.46 10.91 21.74
CA GLY A 127 -17.67 11.07 23.19
C GLY A 127 -18.63 12.19 23.59
N TYR A 128 -19.29 12.83 22.63
CA TYR A 128 -20.37 13.78 22.90
C TYR A 128 -21.71 13.02 22.98
N LEU A 129 -21.91 12.27 24.08
CA LEU A 129 -23.02 11.30 24.18
C LEU A 129 -24.41 11.95 24.21
N GLN A 130 -24.47 13.22 24.61
CA GLN A 130 -25.70 14.03 24.64
C GLN A 130 -25.87 14.89 23.39
N ALA A 131 -25.07 14.66 22.35
CA ALA A 131 -25.10 15.51 21.16
C ALA A 131 -26.44 15.43 20.43
N GLU A 132 -26.94 16.59 20.03
CA GLU A 132 -28.11 16.75 19.18
C GLU A 132 -27.76 17.66 18.01
N VAL A 133 -28.24 17.34 16.81
CA VAL A 133 -27.95 18.13 15.60
C VAL A 133 -29.25 18.46 14.90
N THR A 134 -29.50 19.75 14.72
CA THR A 134 -30.64 20.26 13.95
C THR A 134 -30.14 20.83 12.64
N GLY A 135 -30.91 20.63 11.57
CA GLY A 135 -30.55 21.04 10.22
C GLY A 135 -31.62 21.95 9.64
N ASP A 136 -31.20 23.04 9.02
CA ASP A 136 -32.06 24.00 8.34
C ASP A 136 -31.45 24.38 6.99
N THR A 137 -32.22 25.05 6.13
CA THR A 137 -31.79 25.51 4.81
C THR A 137 -31.90 27.01 4.69
N VAL A 138 -30.85 27.63 4.17
CA VAL A 138 -30.86 29.06 3.83
C VAL A 138 -30.76 29.19 2.32
N ILE A 139 -31.76 29.81 1.72
CA ILE A 139 -31.85 30.06 0.29
C ILE A 139 -31.67 31.55 0.02
N LYS A 140 -30.76 31.90 -0.89
CA LYS A 140 -30.54 33.27 -1.37
C LYS A 140 -30.47 33.27 -2.89
N GLY A 141 -31.50 33.83 -3.54
CA GLY A 141 -31.65 33.77 -5.00
C GLY A 141 -31.78 32.32 -5.49
N LYS A 142 -31.00 31.93 -6.52
CA LYS A 142 -30.99 30.56 -7.07
C LYS A 142 -29.99 29.61 -6.39
N LYS A 143 -29.49 29.97 -5.21
CA LYS A 143 -28.49 29.20 -4.46
C LYS A 143 -28.99 28.94 -3.05
N GLY A 144 -28.66 27.77 -2.51
CA GLY A 144 -28.97 27.44 -1.13
C GLY A 144 -27.84 26.67 -0.45
N LYS A 145 -27.77 26.80 0.87
CA LYS A 145 -26.88 26.04 1.75
C LYS A 145 -27.68 25.36 2.85
N ALA A 146 -27.17 24.26 3.36
CA ALA A 146 -27.70 23.62 4.55
C ALA A 146 -26.87 24.08 5.76
N ILE A 147 -27.54 24.56 6.81
CA ILE A 147 -26.91 24.95 8.06
C ILE A 147 -27.28 23.90 9.10
N TYR A 148 -26.27 23.27 9.69
CA TYR A 148 -26.46 22.33 10.78
C TYR A 148 -25.96 22.96 12.08
N THR A 149 -26.81 22.98 13.10
CA THR A 149 -26.46 23.46 14.44
C THR A 149 -26.30 22.25 15.35
N ALA A 150 -25.07 22.03 15.81
CA ALA A 150 -24.72 20.96 16.74
C ALA A 150 -24.73 21.50 18.17
N ASN A 151 -25.60 20.93 19.01
CA ASN A 151 -25.55 21.06 20.46
C ASN A 151 -24.75 19.87 20.97
N THR A 152 -23.49 20.06 21.34
CA THR A 152 -22.57 18.93 21.58
C THR A 152 -22.70 18.34 22.99
N GLY A 153 -23.01 19.15 24.01
CA GLY A 153 -22.82 18.71 25.39
C GLY A 153 -21.34 18.61 25.75
N ASP A 154 -21.05 18.33 27.01
CA ASP A 154 -19.68 18.06 27.44
C ASP A 154 -19.21 16.68 27.00
N ARG A 155 -17.93 16.61 26.60
CA ARG A 155 -17.30 15.39 26.11
C ARG A 155 -17.00 14.44 27.27
N TYR A 156 -17.44 13.20 27.14
CA TYR A 156 -17.32 12.21 28.19
C TYR A 156 -15.89 11.67 28.30
N LYS A 157 -15.45 11.40 29.54
CA LYS A 157 -14.17 10.77 29.86
C LYS A 157 -14.34 9.41 30.51
N ILE A 158 -13.36 8.54 30.31
CA ILE A 158 -13.33 7.21 30.92
C ILE A 158 -12.98 7.35 32.40
N ASN A 159 -13.84 6.84 33.27
CA ASN A 159 -13.65 6.82 34.72
C ASN A 159 -13.05 5.50 35.21
N SER A 160 -13.61 4.38 34.75
CA SER A 160 -13.08 3.05 35.07
C SER A 160 -13.15 2.10 33.88
N ILE A 161 -12.32 1.07 33.91
CA ILE A 161 -12.25 0.03 32.89
C ILE A 161 -12.22 -1.31 33.61
N THR A 162 -13.22 -2.16 33.32
CA THR A 162 -13.34 -3.50 33.87
C THR A 162 -13.20 -4.52 32.75
N PHE A 163 -12.41 -5.56 33.00
CA PHE A 163 -12.21 -6.69 32.09
C PHE A 163 -13.04 -7.91 32.56
N PRO A 164 -13.28 -8.90 31.68
CA PRO A 164 -14.00 -10.11 32.05
C PRO A 164 -13.36 -10.80 33.26
N LYS A 165 -14.18 -11.34 34.17
CA LYS A 165 -13.70 -12.13 35.31
C LYS A 165 -12.87 -13.32 34.81
N ASP A 166 -11.76 -13.58 35.49
CA ASP A 166 -10.84 -14.67 35.14
C ASP A 166 -11.39 -16.02 35.63
N THR A 167 -12.40 -16.54 34.92
CA THR A 167 -13.10 -17.79 35.23
C THR A 167 -12.79 -18.93 34.26
N GLY A 168 -12.08 -18.67 33.17
CA GLY A 168 -11.78 -19.69 32.16
C GLY A 168 -10.58 -19.34 31.29
N VAL A 169 -10.09 -20.31 30.50
CA VAL A 169 -8.85 -20.18 29.72
C VAL A 169 -8.86 -18.95 28.79
N LEU A 170 -9.99 -18.66 28.15
CA LEU A 170 -10.11 -17.50 27.27
C LEU A 170 -10.01 -16.17 28.05
N THR A 171 -10.70 -16.03 29.17
CA THR A 171 -10.66 -14.79 29.96
C THR A 171 -9.33 -14.62 30.68
N HIS A 172 -8.64 -15.72 30.99
CA HIS A 172 -7.26 -15.69 31.47
C HIS A 172 -6.32 -15.03 30.45
N VAL A 173 -6.36 -15.48 29.19
CA VAL A 173 -5.52 -14.89 28.12
C VAL A 173 -5.82 -13.40 27.92
N ILE A 174 -7.09 -12.99 27.97
CA ILE A 174 -7.47 -11.57 27.91
C ILE A 174 -6.83 -10.78 29.07
N ASN A 175 -6.87 -11.34 30.29
CA ASN A 175 -6.36 -10.69 31.49
C ASN A 175 -4.83 -10.61 31.55
N LEU A 176 -4.10 -11.56 30.96
CA LEU A 176 -2.64 -11.51 30.85
C LEU A 176 -2.16 -10.25 30.11
N ASN A 177 -2.87 -9.86 29.05
CA ASN A 177 -2.51 -8.73 28.20
C ASN A 177 -3.25 -7.43 28.52
N LYS A 178 -4.00 -7.37 29.63
CA LYS A 178 -4.84 -6.19 29.97
C LYS A 178 -4.06 -4.88 30.11
N GLN A 179 -2.77 -4.95 30.48
CA GLN A 179 -1.92 -3.75 30.63
C GLN A 179 -1.67 -3.05 29.28
N ASN A 180 -1.72 -3.80 28.18
CA ASN A 180 -1.56 -3.30 26.81
C ASN A 180 -2.84 -2.66 26.24
N THR A 181 -3.89 -2.53 27.06
CA THR A 181 -5.16 -1.88 26.67
C THR A 181 -4.93 -0.51 26.06
N LEU A 182 -5.64 -0.25 24.95
CA LEU A 182 -5.71 1.07 24.33
C LEU A 182 -6.60 2.04 25.11
N LEU A 183 -7.47 1.50 25.99
CA LEU A 183 -8.35 2.28 26.86
C LEU A 183 -7.57 2.76 28.07
N LYS A 184 -7.61 4.06 28.35
CA LYS A 184 -6.95 4.65 29.54
C LYS A 184 -7.95 5.50 30.32
N VAL A 185 -7.94 5.34 31.64
CA VAL A 185 -8.72 6.20 32.55
C VAL A 185 -8.28 7.66 32.36
N GLY A 186 -9.24 8.57 32.33
CA GLY A 186 -9.05 10.00 32.07
C GLY A 186 -9.03 10.40 30.60
N ASN A 187 -8.82 9.47 29.66
CA ASN A 187 -8.97 9.75 28.23
C ASN A 187 -10.43 10.02 27.88
N PHE A 188 -10.64 10.76 26.79
CA PHE A 188 -11.97 10.95 26.25
C PHE A 188 -12.52 9.65 25.66
N TYR A 189 -13.83 9.50 25.74
CA TYR A 189 -14.55 8.48 25.00
C TYR A 189 -14.23 8.60 23.50
N ASP A 190 -13.91 7.46 22.88
CA ASP A 190 -13.72 7.34 21.44
C ASP A 190 -14.06 5.92 20.98
N LEU A 191 -15.12 5.81 20.17
CA LEU A 191 -15.61 4.53 19.67
C LEU A 191 -14.58 3.81 18.79
N ASP A 192 -13.72 4.54 18.07
CA ASP A 192 -12.71 3.92 17.23
C ASP A 192 -11.61 3.27 18.07
N THR A 193 -11.23 3.89 19.19
CA THR A 193 -10.37 3.27 20.20
C THR A 193 -11.00 1.97 20.74
N TYR A 194 -12.32 1.92 20.93
CA TYR A 194 -13.00 0.72 21.47
C TYR A 194 -13.04 -0.43 20.45
N LYS A 195 -13.26 -0.11 19.17
CA LYS A 195 -13.14 -1.08 18.08
C LYS A 195 -11.71 -1.63 17.99
N ASN A 196 -10.72 -0.75 18.09
CA ASN A 196 -9.32 -1.15 18.06
C ASN A 196 -8.93 -2.01 19.27
N GLU A 197 -9.50 -1.75 20.45
CA GLU A 197 -9.30 -2.60 21.63
C GLU A 197 -9.86 -4.01 21.41
N ARG A 198 -11.04 -4.14 20.78
CA ARG A 198 -11.60 -5.45 20.42
C ARG A 198 -10.72 -6.19 19.40
N ILE A 199 -10.16 -5.48 18.43
CA ILE A 199 -9.21 -6.03 17.45
C ILE A 199 -7.90 -6.45 18.13
N ARG A 200 -7.40 -5.66 19.07
CA ARG A 200 -6.21 -5.98 19.87
C ARG A 200 -6.41 -7.29 20.63
N ILE A 201 -7.50 -7.42 21.37
CA ILE A 201 -7.83 -8.63 22.13
C ILE A 201 -8.01 -9.84 21.19
N ASP A 202 -8.66 -9.66 20.04
CA ASP A 202 -8.77 -10.71 19.01
C ASP A 202 -7.39 -11.18 18.51
N ASN A 203 -6.46 -10.26 18.29
CA ASN A 203 -5.09 -10.61 17.89
C ASN A 203 -4.36 -11.38 19.00
N ASP A 204 -4.42 -10.93 20.26
CA ASP A 204 -3.81 -11.61 21.40
C ASP A 204 -4.34 -13.06 21.53
N LEU A 205 -5.65 -13.24 21.38
CA LEU A 205 -6.30 -14.54 21.42
C LEU A 205 -5.87 -15.41 20.22
N LYS A 206 -5.79 -14.85 19.02
CA LYS A 206 -5.31 -15.58 17.83
C LYS A 206 -3.82 -15.92 17.88
N GLU A 207 -3.01 -15.18 18.63
CA GLU A 207 -1.63 -15.57 18.96
C GLU A 207 -1.58 -16.73 19.97
N SER A 208 -2.68 -16.98 20.68
CA SER A 208 -2.83 -18.03 21.70
C SER A 208 -3.72 -19.20 21.23
N GLY A 209 -3.98 -19.35 19.93
CA GLY A 209 -4.70 -20.51 19.38
C GLY A 209 -6.14 -20.30 18.96
N TYR A 210 -6.75 -19.16 19.27
CA TYR A 210 -8.18 -18.96 19.05
C TYR A 210 -8.51 -18.58 17.59
N PHE A 211 -8.29 -19.53 16.67
CA PHE A 211 -8.37 -19.32 15.22
C PHE A 211 -9.70 -18.67 14.75
N TYR A 212 -10.83 -19.17 15.26
CA TYR A 212 -12.16 -18.68 14.89
C TYR A 212 -12.66 -17.51 15.72
N PHE A 213 -11.89 -16.99 16.67
CA PHE A 213 -12.32 -15.82 17.43
C PHE A 213 -12.48 -14.61 16.51
N SER A 214 -13.42 -13.74 16.88
CA SER A 214 -13.73 -12.52 16.16
C SER A 214 -13.87 -11.37 17.16
N PRO A 215 -13.44 -10.15 16.81
CA PRO A 215 -13.71 -8.97 17.63
C PRO A 215 -15.20 -8.83 17.97
N ASP A 216 -16.11 -9.33 17.11
CA ASP A 216 -17.57 -9.32 17.28
C ASP A 216 -18.09 -10.19 18.42
N TYR A 217 -17.27 -11.08 18.96
CA TYR A 217 -17.58 -11.84 20.16
C TYR A 217 -17.33 -11.04 21.43
N LEU A 218 -16.69 -9.88 21.34
CA LEU A 218 -16.54 -8.94 22.45
C LEU A 218 -17.61 -7.84 22.38
N ILE A 219 -18.06 -7.42 23.55
CA ILE A 219 -18.86 -6.22 23.75
C ILE A 219 -18.12 -5.28 24.70
N VAL A 220 -18.13 -3.99 24.35
CA VAL A 220 -17.65 -2.91 25.21
C VAL A 220 -18.90 -2.19 25.69
N GLN A 221 -19.33 -2.50 26.90
CA GLN A 221 -20.47 -1.87 27.54
C GLN A 221 -20.02 -0.54 28.14
N VAL A 222 -20.82 0.51 27.91
CA VAL A 222 -20.53 1.86 28.38
C VAL A 222 -21.69 2.30 29.25
N ASP A 223 -21.40 2.54 30.53
CA ASP A 223 -22.36 3.11 31.47
C ASP A 223 -22.05 4.61 31.67
N SER A 224 -22.97 5.46 31.23
CA SER A 224 -22.87 6.91 31.37
C SER A 224 -23.76 7.48 32.48
N THR A 225 -24.39 6.63 33.31
CA THR A 225 -25.35 7.04 34.34
C THR A 225 -24.69 7.58 35.62
N ILE A 226 -23.37 7.39 35.77
CA ILE A 226 -22.57 7.85 36.91
C ILE A 226 -22.44 9.38 37.05
N GLY A 227 -22.86 10.13 36.03
CA GLY A 227 -22.85 11.59 36.01
C GLY A 227 -21.46 12.21 35.77
N LYS A 228 -21.38 13.54 35.86
CA LYS A 228 -20.14 14.34 35.67
C LYS A 228 -19.44 14.14 34.31
N ASN A 229 -20.19 13.74 33.28
CA ASN A 229 -19.65 13.43 31.95
C ASN A 229 -18.57 12.36 32.01
N LEU A 230 -18.78 11.36 32.86
CA LEU A 230 -17.90 10.20 32.99
C LEU A 230 -18.60 8.95 32.45
N VAL A 231 -17.79 8.00 31.98
CA VAL A 231 -18.25 6.66 31.62
C VAL A 231 -17.45 5.58 32.31
N ASP A 232 -18.15 4.54 32.76
CA ASP A 232 -17.54 3.27 33.14
C ASP A 232 -17.60 2.29 31.98
N ILE A 233 -16.46 1.69 31.66
CA ILE A 233 -16.33 0.74 30.56
C ILE A 233 -16.22 -0.67 31.12
N ASN A 234 -17.07 -1.58 30.64
CA ASN A 234 -16.98 -3.01 30.92
C ASN A 234 -16.80 -3.81 29.63
N ILE A 235 -15.68 -4.52 29.52
CA ILE A 235 -15.41 -5.42 28.41
C ILE A 235 -15.93 -6.81 28.80
N ALA A 236 -16.77 -7.40 27.96
CA ALA A 236 -17.31 -8.73 28.17
C ALA A 236 -17.28 -9.56 26.89
N VAL A 237 -17.21 -10.88 27.04
CA VAL A 237 -17.47 -11.83 25.95
C VAL A 237 -18.98 -12.01 25.84
N LYS A 238 -19.52 -11.87 24.64
CA LYS A 238 -20.96 -12.04 24.38
C LYS A 238 -21.35 -13.49 24.63
N THR A 239 -22.50 -13.69 25.27
CA THR A 239 -23.08 -15.01 25.50
C THR A 239 -23.47 -15.74 24.22
N ILE A 240 -23.73 -15.00 23.13
CA ILE A 240 -24.06 -15.52 21.80
C ILE A 240 -22.82 -15.89 20.96
N ALA A 241 -21.61 -15.79 21.52
CA ALA A 241 -20.40 -16.15 20.79
C ALA A 241 -20.39 -17.66 20.47
N PRO A 242 -20.10 -18.07 19.22
CA PRO A 242 -20.02 -19.48 18.85
C PRO A 242 -18.93 -20.21 19.65
N GLU A 243 -19.23 -21.44 20.09
CA GLU A 243 -18.30 -22.27 20.86
C GLU A 243 -16.95 -22.48 20.14
N ALA A 244 -16.97 -22.61 18.81
CA ALA A 244 -15.77 -22.70 17.98
C ALA A 244 -14.84 -21.48 18.13
N GLY A 245 -15.37 -20.30 18.40
CA GLY A 245 -14.56 -19.10 18.66
C GLY A 245 -13.93 -19.08 20.05
N LEU A 246 -14.49 -19.84 21.01
CA LEU A 246 -14.14 -19.77 22.43
C LEU A 246 -13.11 -20.82 22.87
N LYS A 247 -12.53 -21.56 21.93
CA LYS A 247 -11.55 -22.62 22.19
C LYS A 247 -10.29 -22.47 21.33
N PRO A 248 -9.11 -22.83 21.86
CA PRO A 248 -7.86 -22.80 21.10
C PRO A 248 -7.75 -24.02 20.17
N TYR A 249 -7.07 -23.84 19.04
CA TYR A 249 -6.83 -24.86 18.01
C TYR A 249 -5.34 -25.14 17.83
N THR A 250 -5.01 -26.38 17.49
CA THR A 250 -3.65 -26.83 17.19
C THR A 250 -3.53 -27.29 15.73
N ILE A 251 -2.33 -27.22 15.16
CA ILE A 251 -2.06 -27.66 13.78
C ILE A 251 -1.74 -29.15 13.78
N LYS A 252 -2.58 -29.99 13.15
CA LYS A 252 -2.37 -31.44 13.11
C LYS A 252 -1.48 -31.86 11.96
N ASN A 253 -1.77 -31.42 10.74
CA ASN A 253 -0.98 -31.73 9.56
C ASN A 253 -0.68 -30.45 8.78
N ILE A 254 0.49 -30.42 8.15
CA ILE A 254 0.89 -29.35 7.23
C ILE A 254 1.10 -29.98 5.86
N ASN A 255 0.15 -29.75 4.96
CA ASN A 255 0.12 -30.31 3.62
C ASN A 255 0.51 -29.21 2.63
N VAL A 256 1.51 -29.47 1.78
CA VAL A 256 2.03 -28.50 0.82
C VAL A 256 1.84 -29.02 -0.60
N TYR A 257 1.20 -28.21 -1.44
CA TYR A 257 0.92 -28.47 -2.85
C TYR A 257 1.66 -27.43 -3.71
N PRO A 258 2.95 -27.65 -4.03
CA PRO A 258 3.80 -26.60 -4.59
C PRO A 258 3.63 -26.35 -6.10
N ASN A 259 2.88 -27.21 -6.77
CA ASN A 259 2.54 -27.13 -8.19
C ASN A 259 1.01 -27.20 -8.37
N TYR A 260 0.29 -26.44 -7.55
CA TYR A 260 -1.16 -26.42 -7.56
C TYR A 260 -1.71 -25.82 -8.86
N ASN A 261 -2.78 -26.43 -9.36
CA ASN A 261 -3.58 -25.93 -10.47
C ASN A 261 -5.02 -26.42 -10.28
N LEU A 262 -6.00 -25.53 -10.39
CA LEU A 262 -7.43 -25.85 -10.27
C LEU A 262 -7.87 -27.05 -11.13
N ARG A 263 -7.27 -27.22 -12.32
CA ARG A 263 -7.61 -28.34 -13.22
C ARG A 263 -7.12 -29.71 -12.74
N ARG A 264 -6.19 -29.75 -11.79
CA ARG A 264 -5.56 -30.98 -11.29
C ARG A 264 -5.76 -31.19 -9.78
N ASP A 265 -6.65 -30.45 -9.13
CA ASP A 265 -6.82 -30.48 -7.67
C ASP A 265 -7.01 -31.91 -7.14
N SER A 266 -7.99 -32.66 -7.69
CA SER A 266 -8.27 -34.04 -7.26
C SER A 266 -7.08 -34.99 -7.45
N ALA A 267 -6.34 -34.84 -8.55
CA ALA A 267 -5.19 -35.69 -8.85
C ALA A 267 -3.97 -35.36 -7.99
N LEU A 268 -3.81 -34.10 -7.54
CA LEU A 268 -2.74 -33.69 -6.63
C LEU A 268 -3.01 -34.15 -5.20
N ARG A 269 -4.27 -34.08 -4.75
CA ARG A 269 -4.66 -34.53 -3.40
C ARG A 269 -4.57 -36.04 -3.21
N SER A 270 -4.68 -36.82 -4.28
CA SER A 270 -4.56 -38.29 -4.23
C SER A 270 -3.11 -38.79 -4.30
N LEU A 271 -2.13 -37.90 -4.47
CA LEU A 271 -0.72 -38.29 -4.52
C LEU A 271 -0.26 -38.84 -3.17
N THR A 272 0.70 -39.78 -3.21
CA THR A 272 1.46 -40.16 -2.03
C THR A 272 2.41 -39.00 -1.69
N PRO A 273 2.32 -38.42 -0.48
CA PRO A 273 3.16 -37.29 -0.12
C PRO A 273 4.61 -37.73 0.11
N THR A 274 5.55 -36.87 -0.26
CA THR A 274 6.91 -36.93 0.29
C THR A 274 6.88 -36.31 1.68
N VAL A 275 7.12 -37.12 2.71
CA VAL A 275 7.20 -36.64 4.09
C VAL A 275 8.59 -36.05 4.33
N TYR A 276 8.65 -34.81 4.80
CA TYR A 276 9.89 -34.12 5.13
C TYR A 276 9.67 -33.22 6.34
N ASN A 277 10.35 -33.51 7.45
CA ASN A 277 10.11 -32.88 8.75
C ASN A 277 8.60 -32.95 9.11
N ASP A 278 7.98 -31.81 9.36
CA ASP A 278 6.55 -31.69 9.70
C ASP A 278 5.63 -31.60 8.46
N PHE A 279 6.20 -31.65 7.25
CA PHE A 279 5.48 -31.39 6.00
C PHE A 279 5.13 -32.67 5.23
N ASN A 280 3.90 -32.73 4.75
CA ASN A 280 3.45 -33.66 3.71
C ASN A 280 3.45 -32.92 2.37
N ILE A 281 4.41 -33.23 1.48
CA ILE A 281 4.58 -32.50 0.21
C ILE A 281 4.01 -33.32 -0.93
N TYR A 282 2.98 -32.78 -1.59
CA TYR A 282 2.27 -33.40 -2.70
C TYR A 282 2.74 -32.78 -4.03
N ASP A 283 3.86 -33.30 -4.57
CA ASP A 283 4.50 -32.79 -5.78
C ASP A 283 4.93 -33.92 -6.71
N ASP A 284 4.14 -34.18 -7.76
CA ASP A 284 4.42 -35.22 -8.76
C ASP A 284 5.60 -34.89 -9.68
N ARG A 285 6.00 -33.62 -9.76
CA ARG A 285 7.04 -33.15 -10.69
C ARG A 285 8.34 -32.77 -9.99
N ASN A 286 8.39 -32.92 -8.65
CA ASN A 286 9.54 -32.51 -7.84
C ASN A 286 10.00 -31.09 -8.18
N THR A 287 9.04 -30.17 -8.34
CA THR A 287 9.23 -28.78 -8.76
C THR A 287 10.12 -28.00 -7.79
N PHE A 288 9.97 -28.22 -6.48
CA PHE A 288 10.79 -27.59 -5.45
C PHE A 288 11.43 -28.62 -4.54
N LYS A 289 12.63 -28.32 -4.03
CA LYS A 289 13.27 -29.14 -2.99
C LYS A 289 12.52 -28.96 -1.66
N PRO A 290 12.28 -30.03 -0.88
CA PRO A 290 11.58 -29.94 0.41
C PRO A 290 12.12 -28.87 1.37
N ARG A 291 13.45 -28.71 1.44
CA ARG A 291 14.14 -27.67 2.23
C ARG A 291 13.71 -26.22 1.95
N VAL A 292 13.02 -25.97 0.83
CA VAL A 292 12.45 -24.65 0.56
C VAL A 292 11.38 -24.31 1.59
N PHE A 293 10.56 -25.30 1.97
CA PHE A 293 9.42 -25.10 2.87
C PHE A 293 9.82 -24.86 4.32
N ASP A 294 10.97 -25.39 4.78
CA ASP A 294 11.55 -25.07 6.10
C ASP A 294 11.75 -23.55 6.29
N ARG A 295 11.96 -22.81 5.19
CA ARG A 295 12.19 -21.37 5.22
C ARG A 295 10.92 -20.59 4.94
N LEU A 296 9.87 -21.23 4.44
CA LEU A 296 8.62 -20.57 4.03
C LEU A 296 7.51 -20.74 5.05
N VAL A 297 7.44 -21.89 5.71
CA VAL A 297 6.36 -22.24 6.64
C VAL A 297 6.94 -22.23 8.05
N PHE A 298 6.41 -21.34 8.88
CA PHE A 298 6.81 -21.20 10.27
C PHE A 298 6.04 -22.13 11.20
N PHE A 299 4.99 -22.77 10.69
CA PHE A 299 4.22 -23.70 11.48
C PHE A 299 4.95 -25.03 11.71
N LYS A 300 4.75 -25.60 12.89
CA LYS A 300 5.17 -26.96 13.27
C LYS A 300 3.97 -27.84 13.57
N LYS A 301 4.20 -29.15 13.49
CA LYS A 301 3.18 -30.13 13.84
C LYS A 301 2.85 -30.06 15.34
N ASN A 302 1.56 -30.15 15.67
CA ASN A 302 0.96 -30.12 17.01
C ASN A 302 1.10 -28.82 17.80
N GLU A 303 1.62 -27.74 17.20
CA GLU A 303 1.67 -26.47 17.90
C GLU A 303 0.31 -25.75 17.86
N THR A 304 0.09 -24.86 18.82
CA THR A 304 -1.09 -24.01 18.87
C THR A 304 -1.08 -23.01 17.71
N TYR A 305 -2.23 -22.77 17.09
CA TYR A 305 -2.35 -21.78 16.01
C TYR A 305 -1.85 -20.41 16.49
N ASN A 306 -1.00 -19.78 15.68
CA ASN A 306 -0.49 -18.46 15.93
C ASN A 306 -0.69 -17.55 14.71
N ARG A 307 -1.34 -16.41 14.91
CA ARG A 307 -1.53 -15.38 13.88
C ARG A 307 -0.22 -14.83 13.32
N LYS A 308 0.81 -14.70 14.15
CA LYS A 308 2.14 -14.23 13.76
C LYS A 308 2.76 -15.21 12.76
N ASP A 309 2.78 -16.50 13.07
CA ASP A 309 3.36 -17.52 12.20
C ASP A 309 2.55 -17.70 10.91
N HIS A 310 1.23 -17.53 10.98
CA HIS A 310 0.37 -17.42 9.79
C HIS A 310 0.86 -16.30 8.87
N ASN A 311 0.94 -15.08 9.39
CA ASN A 311 1.30 -13.91 8.60
C ASN A 311 2.75 -14.00 8.08
N LEU A 312 3.68 -14.48 8.91
CA LEU A 312 5.08 -14.69 8.51
C LEU A 312 5.19 -15.71 7.37
N SER A 313 4.48 -16.84 7.47
CA SER A 313 4.51 -17.87 6.44
C SER A 313 3.93 -17.36 5.12
N LEU A 314 2.76 -16.72 5.18
CA LEU A 314 2.11 -16.14 4.00
C LEU A 314 3.00 -15.09 3.34
N ASN A 315 3.55 -14.16 4.11
CA ASN A 315 4.45 -13.12 3.60
C ASN A 315 5.70 -13.72 2.94
N ARG A 316 6.31 -14.76 3.51
CA ARG A 316 7.46 -15.42 2.89
C ARG A 316 7.09 -16.11 1.59
N MET A 317 6.00 -16.85 1.56
CA MET A 317 5.54 -17.55 0.35
C MET A 317 5.21 -16.57 -0.78
N VAL A 318 4.58 -15.43 -0.47
CA VAL A 318 4.28 -14.39 -1.47
C VAL A 318 5.56 -13.70 -1.96
N ASN A 319 6.49 -13.37 -1.05
CA ASN A 319 7.65 -12.54 -1.39
C ASN A 319 8.88 -13.32 -1.89
N ILE A 320 8.87 -14.65 -1.89
CA ILE A 320 10.00 -15.45 -2.41
C ILE A 320 10.19 -15.30 -3.93
N GLY A 321 9.16 -14.86 -4.66
CA GLY A 321 9.22 -14.64 -6.10
C GLY A 321 9.16 -15.93 -6.94
N ALA A 322 8.68 -17.04 -6.36
CA ALA A 322 8.52 -18.32 -7.03
C ALA A 322 7.06 -18.67 -7.36
N PHE A 323 6.10 -18.03 -6.70
CA PHE A 323 4.67 -18.36 -6.79
C PHE A 323 3.86 -17.16 -7.28
N GLN A 324 2.92 -17.41 -8.18
CA GLN A 324 1.95 -16.43 -8.66
C GLN A 324 0.77 -16.31 -7.70
N ASP A 325 0.38 -17.42 -7.09
CA ASP A 325 -0.74 -17.52 -6.16
C ASP A 325 -0.35 -18.37 -4.96
N VAL A 326 -0.78 -17.92 -3.78
CA VAL A 326 -0.50 -18.54 -2.49
C VAL A 326 -1.79 -18.57 -1.69
N ARG A 327 -2.25 -19.76 -1.36
CA ARG A 327 -3.47 -19.97 -0.57
C ARG A 327 -3.18 -20.92 0.58
N ALA A 328 -3.43 -20.45 1.80
CA ALA A 328 -3.34 -21.26 3.02
C ALA A 328 -4.76 -21.48 3.56
N GLU A 329 -5.21 -22.73 3.57
CA GLU A 329 -6.51 -23.14 4.09
C GLU A 329 -6.31 -23.91 5.39
N PHE A 330 -7.00 -23.47 6.44
CA PHE A 330 -7.03 -24.16 7.73
C PHE A 330 -8.39 -24.85 7.84
N LEU A 331 -8.39 -26.17 7.77
CA LEU A 331 -9.61 -26.98 7.79
C LEU A 331 -9.71 -27.73 9.13
N PRO A 332 -10.86 -27.74 9.81
CA PRO A 332 -11.04 -28.56 10.99
C PRO A 332 -10.96 -30.04 10.60
N VAL A 333 -10.21 -30.82 11.38
CA VAL A 333 -10.05 -32.27 11.15
C VAL A 333 -11.37 -32.99 11.40
N ASP A 334 -12.07 -32.61 12.46
CA ASP A 334 -13.44 -33.01 12.77
C ASP A 334 -14.14 -31.82 13.44
N SER A 335 -15.17 -31.29 12.78
CA SER A 335 -15.94 -30.13 13.25
C SER A 335 -16.55 -30.33 14.66
N PHE A 336 -16.70 -31.56 15.13
CA PHE A 336 -17.41 -31.88 16.37
C PHE A 336 -16.52 -32.50 17.47
N LYS A 337 -15.38 -33.10 17.14
CA LYS A 337 -14.62 -33.92 18.11
C LYS A 337 -13.24 -33.39 18.51
N ASN A 338 -12.57 -32.61 17.67
CA ASN A 338 -11.19 -32.18 17.97
C ASN A 338 -10.92 -30.70 17.65
N ASN A 339 -10.12 -30.07 18.49
CA ASN A 339 -9.67 -28.69 18.28
C ASN A 339 -8.36 -28.70 17.46
N GLN A 340 -8.41 -29.37 16.31
CA GLN A 340 -7.27 -29.61 15.44
C GLN A 340 -7.57 -29.12 14.02
N LEU A 341 -6.59 -28.46 13.40
CA LEU A 341 -6.66 -27.91 12.06
C LEU A 341 -5.63 -28.61 11.15
N ASP A 342 -6.05 -28.98 9.96
CA ASP A 342 -5.15 -29.30 8.86
C ASP A 342 -4.84 -28.02 8.08
N LEU A 343 -3.55 -27.70 7.97
CA LEU A 343 -3.05 -26.58 7.18
C LEU A 343 -2.72 -27.08 5.77
N ASN A 344 -3.54 -26.68 4.79
CA ASN A 344 -3.33 -26.97 3.38
C ASN A 344 -2.79 -25.72 2.67
N ILE A 345 -1.55 -25.81 2.17
CA ILE A 345 -0.85 -24.73 1.49
C ILE A 345 -0.81 -25.03 0.00
N PHE A 346 -1.58 -24.29 -0.77
CA PHE A 346 -1.62 -24.38 -2.22
C PHE A 346 -0.77 -23.28 -2.84
N LEU A 347 0.22 -23.68 -3.64
CA LEU A 347 1.13 -22.75 -4.31
C LEU A 347 1.08 -22.99 -5.81
N THR A 348 0.81 -21.91 -6.55
CA THR A 348 0.84 -21.95 -8.01
C THR A 348 2.16 -21.33 -8.48
N PRO A 349 3.09 -22.10 -9.06
CA PRO A 349 4.40 -21.58 -9.45
C PRO A 349 4.29 -20.57 -10.60
N LEU A 350 5.15 -19.55 -10.58
CA LEU A 350 5.35 -18.68 -11.72
C LEU A 350 5.91 -19.46 -12.92
N LYS A 351 5.68 -18.95 -14.13
CA LYS A 351 6.30 -19.50 -15.34
C LYS A 351 7.83 -19.51 -15.17
N LYS A 352 8.42 -20.69 -15.43
CA LYS A 352 9.86 -20.93 -15.28
C LYS A 352 10.69 -19.91 -16.07
N ASN A 353 10.33 -19.67 -17.32
CA ASN A 353 11.03 -18.73 -18.19
C ASN A 353 10.10 -17.56 -18.53
N SER A 354 10.63 -16.34 -18.50
CA SER A 354 9.93 -15.14 -18.98
C SER A 354 10.90 -14.19 -19.66
N LEU A 355 10.45 -13.59 -20.76
CA LEU A 355 11.17 -12.54 -21.48
C LEU A 355 10.50 -11.20 -21.19
N THR A 356 11.29 -10.20 -20.83
CA THR A 356 10.82 -8.84 -20.54
C THR A 356 11.53 -7.84 -21.43
N PHE A 357 10.76 -7.08 -22.19
CA PHE A 357 11.22 -5.93 -22.96
C PHE A 357 10.85 -4.64 -22.22
N SER A 358 11.80 -3.72 -22.08
CA SER A 358 11.62 -2.46 -21.36
C SER A 358 12.22 -1.31 -22.15
N VAL A 359 11.50 -0.19 -22.19
CA VAL A 359 11.97 1.08 -22.75
C VAL A 359 11.94 2.11 -21.65
N THR A 360 13.06 2.80 -21.42
CA THR A 360 13.19 3.80 -20.35
C THR A 360 13.69 5.11 -20.93
N GLY A 361 12.96 6.19 -20.69
CA GLY A 361 13.43 7.55 -20.95
C GLY A 361 14.07 8.14 -19.70
N THR A 362 15.26 8.72 -19.84
CA THR A 362 16.00 9.32 -18.73
C THR A 362 16.25 10.80 -19.00
N GLN A 363 16.07 11.63 -17.98
CA GLN A 363 16.53 13.02 -17.95
C GLN A 363 17.41 13.20 -16.72
N LYS A 364 18.68 13.54 -16.93
CA LYS A 364 19.69 13.69 -15.88
C LYS A 364 19.91 15.17 -15.56
N SER A 365 20.37 15.45 -14.34
CA SER A 365 20.65 16.82 -13.86
C SER A 365 21.76 17.54 -14.63
N ASN A 366 22.61 16.80 -15.34
CA ASN A 366 23.64 17.32 -16.23
C ASN A 366 23.12 17.58 -17.67
N ASN A 367 21.81 17.77 -17.84
CA ASN A 367 21.13 18.04 -19.11
C ASN A 367 21.22 16.93 -20.17
N PHE A 368 21.57 15.71 -19.76
CA PHE A 368 21.48 14.54 -20.64
C PHE A 368 20.05 14.02 -20.68
N VAL A 369 19.52 13.88 -21.88
CA VAL A 369 18.25 13.21 -22.16
C VAL A 369 18.54 11.99 -23.01
N GLY A 370 17.96 10.85 -22.66
CA GLY A 370 18.26 9.61 -23.34
C GLY A 370 17.15 8.59 -23.27
N SER A 371 17.30 7.55 -24.07
CA SER A 371 16.42 6.40 -24.07
C SER A 371 17.27 5.13 -24.01
N GLU A 372 16.85 4.18 -23.18
CA GLU A 372 17.42 2.84 -23.07
C GLU A 372 16.38 1.80 -23.43
N VAL A 373 16.78 0.82 -24.25
CA VAL A 373 16.03 -0.41 -24.50
C VAL A 373 16.73 -1.54 -23.76
N LYS A 374 15.98 -2.32 -22.99
CA LYS A 374 16.48 -3.46 -22.22
C LYS A 374 15.65 -4.71 -22.50
N LEU A 375 16.32 -5.80 -22.82
CA LEU A 375 15.76 -7.14 -22.91
C LEU A 375 16.29 -7.98 -21.75
N THR A 376 15.41 -8.64 -21.01
CA THR A 376 15.78 -9.51 -19.88
C THR A 376 15.10 -10.85 -19.99
N GLN A 377 15.89 -11.93 -20.03
CA GLN A 377 15.43 -13.30 -19.90
C GLN A 377 15.59 -13.74 -18.44
N THR A 378 14.48 -14.01 -17.78
CA THR A 378 14.44 -14.51 -16.41
C THR A 378 14.13 -16.00 -16.40
N THR A 379 15.02 -16.79 -15.79
CA THR A 379 14.82 -18.22 -15.49
C THR A 379 14.64 -18.38 -13.99
N ARG A 380 13.41 -18.71 -13.56
CA ARG A 380 13.05 -18.94 -12.17
C ARG A 380 13.23 -20.39 -11.77
N ASN A 381 13.45 -20.58 -10.48
CA ASN A 381 13.61 -21.87 -9.83
C ASN A 381 14.70 -22.75 -10.49
N LEU A 382 15.85 -22.13 -10.82
CA LEU A 382 16.91 -22.76 -11.61
C LEU A 382 17.41 -24.09 -11.00
N PHE A 383 17.64 -24.12 -9.67
CA PHE A 383 18.14 -25.30 -8.96
C PHE A 383 17.08 -25.94 -8.05
N ARG A 384 15.79 -25.66 -8.33
CA ARG A 384 14.63 -26.10 -7.55
C ARG A 384 14.57 -25.55 -6.11
N GLY A 385 15.34 -24.51 -5.80
CA GLY A 385 15.38 -23.84 -4.50
C GLY A 385 14.80 -22.42 -4.50
N ALA A 386 13.98 -22.10 -5.51
CA ALA A 386 13.45 -20.76 -5.81
C ALA A 386 14.50 -19.73 -6.25
N GLU A 387 15.63 -20.17 -6.82
CA GLU A 387 16.66 -19.30 -7.36
C GLU A 387 16.22 -18.64 -8.67
N GLN A 388 16.64 -17.40 -8.91
CA GLN A 388 16.33 -16.66 -10.13
C GLN A 388 17.61 -16.26 -10.86
N LEU A 389 17.71 -16.62 -12.14
CA LEU A 389 18.76 -16.17 -13.05
C LEU A 389 18.18 -15.16 -14.04
N ASP A 390 18.71 -13.95 -14.05
CA ASP A 390 18.39 -12.90 -15.01
C ASP A 390 19.58 -12.71 -15.96
N ILE A 391 19.34 -12.85 -17.26
CA ILE A 391 20.28 -12.50 -18.32
C ILE A 391 19.70 -11.30 -19.05
N SER A 392 20.39 -10.17 -18.99
CA SER A 392 19.94 -8.90 -19.56
C SER A 392 20.92 -8.36 -20.59
N ALA A 393 20.37 -7.78 -21.65
CA ALA A 393 21.09 -6.92 -22.59
C ALA A 393 20.36 -5.57 -22.66
N SER A 394 21.06 -4.47 -22.47
CA SER A 394 20.52 -3.13 -22.66
C SER A 394 21.38 -2.28 -23.59
N GLY A 395 20.73 -1.45 -24.38
CA GLY A 395 21.36 -0.49 -25.27
C GLY A 395 20.69 0.87 -25.10
N GLY A 396 21.47 1.92 -24.88
CA GLY A 396 20.97 3.26 -24.64
C GLY A 396 21.70 4.32 -25.44
N PHE A 397 20.99 5.40 -25.77
CA PHE A 397 21.58 6.61 -26.29
C PHE A 397 21.19 7.78 -25.38
N GLU A 398 22.14 8.69 -25.14
CA GLU A 398 21.89 9.92 -24.39
C GLU A 398 22.51 11.09 -25.16
N THR A 399 21.79 12.21 -25.21
CA THR A 399 22.24 13.45 -25.84
C THR A 399 22.13 14.60 -24.83
N GLN A 400 23.12 15.48 -24.82
CA GLN A 400 23.13 16.65 -23.96
C GLN A 400 22.34 17.79 -24.62
N VAL A 401 21.19 18.15 -24.04
CA VAL A 401 20.25 19.14 -24.63
C VAL A 401 20.70 20.59 -24.38
N SER A 402 21.50 20.83 -23.34
CA SER A 402 22.08 22.14 -23.05
C SER A 402 23.54 21.98 -22.60
N ALA A 403 24.46 22.48 -23.42
CA ALA A 403 25.89 22.50 -23.16
C ALA A 403 26.31 23.89 -22.62
N PRO A 404 27.32 23.98 -21.74
CA PRO A 404 27.91 25.25 -21.31
C PRO A 404 28.40 26.09 -22.51
N VAL A 405 28.36 27.41 -22.38
CA VAL A 405 28.83 28.34 -23.42
C VAL A 405 30.28 28.01 -23.79
N GLY A 406 30.53 27.73 -25.07
CA GLY A 406 31.85 27.32 -25.58
C GLY A 406 32.10 25.81 -25.64
N SER A 407 31.15 24.95 -25.24
CA SER A 407 31.25 23.49 -25.31
C SER A 407 30.30 22.87 -26.36
N ARG A 408 30.73 21.79 -27.01
CA ARG A 408 29.89 21.02 -27.94
C ARG A 408 28.96 20.08 -27.16
N ALA A 409 27.70 19.98 -27.60
CA ALA A 409 26.76 18.99 -27.07
C ALA A 409 27.32 17.57 -27.26
N GLN A 410 27.37 16.82 -26.17
CA GLN A 410 27.92 15.46 -26.16
C GLN A 410 26.82 14.42 -26.36
N ASN A 411 27.14 13.41 -27.16
CA ASN A 411 26.31 12.22 -27.31
C ASN A 411 27.01 11.03 -26.63
N SER A 412 26.24 10.12 -26.07
CA SER A 412 26.77 8.86 -25.55
C SER A 412 25.92 7.68 -25.96
N PHE A 413 26.59 6.57 -26.19
CA PHE A 413 25.99 5.28 -26.47
C PHE A 413 26.47 4.29 -25.41
N SER A 414 25.54 3.57 -24.80
CA SER A 414 25.84 2.50 -23.84
C SER A 414 25.32 1.17 -24.35
N LEU A 415 26.10 0.12 -24.15
CA LEU A 415 25.69 -1.27 -24.33
C LEU A 415 26.10 -2.05 -23.07
N THR A 416 25.13 -2.68 -22.41
CA THR A 416 25.34 -3.42 -21.17
C THR A 416 24.86 -4.86 -21.33
N LEU A 417 25.72 -5.82 -20.99
CA LEU A 417 25.37 -7.22 -20.83
C LEU A 417 25.50 -7.59 -19.36
N GLN A 418 24.51 -8.27 -18.80
CA GLN A 418 24.50 -8.63 -17.38
C GLN A 418 23.94 -10.03 -17.16
N GLY A 419 24.63 -10.83 -16.36
CA GLY A 419 24.10 -12.04 -15.73
C GLY A 419 23.96 -11.80 -14.23
N LYS A 420 22.78 -12.07 -13.67
CA LYS A 420 22.49 -11.93 -12.24
C LYS A 420 21.82 -13.18 -11.71
N LEU A 421 22.42 -13.83 -10.72
CA LEU A 421 21.89 -14.98 -10.02
C LEU A 421 21.50 -14.58 -8.60
N THR A 422 20.22 -14.77 -8.25
CA THR A 422 19.66 -14.45 -6.95
C THR A 422 19.23 -15.73 -6.24
N PHE A 423 19.77 -15.96 -5.05
CA PHE A 423 19.38 -17.03 -4.15
C PHE A 423 18.48 -16.46 -3.04
N PRO A 424 17.29 -17.01 -2.78
CA PRO A 424 16.37 -16.54 -1.73
C PRO A 424 16.78 -17.05 -0.34
N GLN A 425 18.06 -16.93 -0.01
CA GLN A 425 18.65 -17.25 1.29
C GLN A 425 20.01 -16.56 1.41
N PHE A 426 20.51 -16.48 2.64
CA PHE A 426 21.93 -16.24 2.88
C PHE A 426 22.74 -17.48 2.48
N ILE A 427 23.79 -17.29 1.68
CA ILE A 427 24.81 -18.30 1.38
C ILE A 427 26.12 -17.82 1.97
N VAL A 428 26.38 -18.21 3.22
CA VAL A 428 27.59 -17.84 3.96
C VAL A 428 28.42 -19.12 4.20
N PRO A 429 29.75 -19.12 3.95
CA PRO A 429 30.55 -20.36 3.98
C PRO A 429 30.63 -21.06 5.35
N PHE A 430 30.61 -20.30 6.45
CA PHE A 430 30.92 -20.82 7.79
C PHE A 430 29.73 -20.80 8.77
N TYR A 431 28.59 -20.25 8.37
CA TYR A 431 27.43 -20.08 9.24
C TYR A 431 26.10 -20.12 8.46
N LYS A 432 25.05 -20.66 9.07
CA LYS A 432 23.70 -20.68 8.51
C LYS A 432 22.79 -19.75 9.32
N PRO A 433 22.69 -18.47 8.96
CA PRO A 433 21.83 -17.55 9.69
C PRO A 433 20.37 -17.97 9.53
N LYS A 434 19.70 -18.20 10.67
CA LYS A 434 18.24 -18.37 10.71
C LYS A 434 17.61 -16.99 10.69
N SER A 435 16.94 -16.64 9.60
CA SER A 435 16.07 -15.47 9.59
C SER A 435 14.74 -15.85 10.21
N THR A 436 14.26 -15.05 11.16
CA THR A 436 12.91 -15.14 11.74
C THR A 436 11.98 -14.05 11.21
N THR A 437 12.45 -13.21 10.28
CA THR A 437 11.66 -12.08 9.77
C THR A 437 10.73 -12.50 8.62
N ALA A 438 9.70 -11.68 8.38
CA ALA A 438 8.76 -11.85 7.25
C ALA A 438 9.44 -11.73 5.88
N PHE A 439 10.62 -11.11 5.83
CA PHE A 439 11.35 -10.81 4.60
C PHE A 439 12.43 -11.87 4.36
N ILE A 440 12.45 -12.41 3.14
CA ILE A 440 13.42 -13.43 2.77
C ILE A 440 14.74 -12.72 2.39
N PRO A 441 15.85 -13.04 3.06
CA PRO A 441 17.16 -12.51 2.69
C PRO A 441 17.59 -13.08 1.34
N LYS A 442 18.35 -12.29 0.59
CA LYS A 442 18.80 -12.63 -0.76
C LYS A 442 20.32 -12.58 -0.84
N THR A 443 20.92 -13.63 -1.39
CA THR A 443 22.31 -13.60 -1.85
C THR A 443 22.30 -13.36 -3.35
N ILE A 444 23.03 -12.34 -3.81
CA ILE A 444 23.08 -11.90 -5.19
C ILE A 444 24.51 -12.05 -5.68
N ALA A 445 24.69 -12.83 -6.74
CA ALA A 445 25.91 -12.87 -7.51
C ALA A 445 25.62 -12.26 -8.88
N SER A 446 26.41 -11.29 -9.33
CA SER A 446 26.23 -10.67 -10.63
C SER A 446 27.53 -10.41 -11.35
N LEU A 447 27.45 -10.50 -12.67
CA LEU A 447 28.52 -10.21 -13.60
C LEU A 447 27.95 -9.29 -14.68
N SER A 448 28.58 -8.14 -14.90
CA SER A 448 28.15 -7.19 -15.92
C SER A 448 29.34 -6.65 -16.70
N TYR A 449 29.14 -6.52 -18.01
CA TYR A 449 30.02 -5.86 -18.93
C TYR A 449 29.28 -4.66 -19.54
N GLN A 450 29.87 -3.49 -19.46
CA GLN A 450 29.32 -2.26 -20.01
C GLN A 450 30.34 -1.60 -20.93
N LEU A 451 29.91 -1.38 -22.17
CA LEU A 451 30.59 -0.54 -23.14
C LEU A 451 29.91 0.83 -23.14
N LEU A 452 30.64 1.88 -22.79
CA LEU A 452 30.18 3.26 -22.93
C LEU A 452 31.06 3.98 -23.96
N ARG A 453 30.46 4.53 -25.00
CA ARG A 453 31.13 5.41 -25.95
C ARG A 453 30.60 6.82 -25.76
N ARG A 454 31.49 7.78 -25.51
CA ARG A 454 31.10 9.19 -25.43
C ARG A 454 31.68 9.93 -26.63
N ASP A 455 30.79 10.30 -27.53
CA ASP A 455 31.09 10.93 -28.81
C ASP A 455 32.16 10.16 -29.62
N THR A 456 33.06 10.86 -30.32
CA THR A 456 34.24 10.29 -30.99
C THR A 456 35.48 10.25 -30.09
N VAL A 457 35.39 10.68 -28.84
CA VAL A 457 36.59 11.04 -28.06
C VAL A 457 37.15 9.84 -27.30
N TYR A 458 36.31 9.13 -26.54
CA TYR A 458 36.76 7.98 -25.76
C TYR A 458 35.68 6.90 -25.61
N ARG A 459 36.16 5.71 -25.27
CA ARG A 459 35.36 4.51 -25.01
C ARG A 459 35.78 3.90 -23.68
N LEU A 460 34.81 3.54 -22.85
CA LEU A 460 35.03 2.87 -21.57
C LEU A 460 34.49 1.45 -21.64
N ASN A 461 35.35 0.48 -21.36
CA ASN A 461 34.96 -0.91 -21.16
C ASN A 461 34.98 -1.17 -19.66
N SER A 462 33.82 -1.42 -19.07
CA SER A 462 33.67 -1.66 -17.63
C SER A 462 33.23 -3.09 -17.38
N PHE A 463 34.02 -3.84 -16.64
CA PHE A 463 33.67 -5.17 -16.17
C PHE A 463 33.44 -5.13 -14.67
N LYS A 464 32.25 -5.53 -14.23
CA LYS A 464 31.87 -5.51 -12.82
C LYS A 464 31.40 -6.88 -12.37
N GLY A 465 32.02 -7.41 -11.34
CA GLY A 465 31.61 -8.61 -10.61
C GLY A 465 31.21 -8.22 -9.19
N GLU A 466 30.06 -8.69 -8.72
CA GLU A 466 29.54 -8.34 -7.40
C GLU A 466 28.92 -9.57 -6.75
N PHE A 467 29.29 -9.83 -5.50
CA PHE A 467 28.68 -10.84 -4.65
C PHE A 467 28.29 -10.20 -3.32
N GLY A 468 27.01 -10.30 -2.98
CA GLY A 468 26.49 -9.66 -1.78
C GLY A 468 25.14 -10.14 -1.30
N TYR A 469 24.72 -9.51 -0.21
CA TYR A 469 23.54 -9.88 0.56
C TYR A 469 22.60 -8.68 0.70
N ASN A 470 21.32 -8.92 0.49
CA ASN A 470 20.25 -7.97 0.71
C ASN A 470 19.25 -8.57 1.72
N TRP A 471 18.97 -7.87 2.81
CA TRP A 471 17.97 -8.31 3.77
C TRP A 471 17.26 -7.13 4.42
N LYS A 472 16.03 -7.39 4.86
CA LYS A 472 15.22 -6.44 5.63
C LYS A 472 15.08 -6.95 7.04
N GLU A 473 15.50 -6.13 8.01
CA GLU A 473 15.25 -6.37 9.42
C GLU A 473 13.77 -6.15 9.72
N ASN A 474 13.19 -5.08 9.16
CA ASN A 474 11.79 -4.73 9.23
C ASN A 474 11.37 -3.90 8.01
N GLN A 475 10.14 -3.37 7.99
CA GLN A 475 9.63 -2.58 6.86
C GLN A 475 10.35 -1.24 6.63
N PHE A 476 11.11 -0.74 7.62
CA PHE A 476 11.81 0.54 7.59
C PHE A 476 13.33 0.41 7.45
N LYS A 477 13.89 -0.77 7.76
CA LYS A 477 15.33 -1.03 7.75
C LYS A 477 15.69 -2.12 6.73
N GLU A 478 16.42 -1.71 5.71
CA GLU A 478 16.98 -2.56 4.67
C GLU A 478 18.50 -2.44 4.69
N HIS A 479 19.17 -3.58 4.58
CA HIS A 479 20.62 -3.67 4.55
C HIS A 479 21.06 -4.26 3.21
N ASN A 480 22.07 -3.63 2.63
CA ASN A 480 22.83 -4.13 1.50
C ASN A 480 24.26 -4.26 1.94
N PHE A 481 24.85 -5.43 1.77
CA PHE A 481 26.24 -5.66 2.09
C PHE A 481 26.87 -6.51 1.01
N ASN A 482 27.82 -5.93 0.27
CA ASN A 482 28.59 -6.61 -0.74
C ASN A 482 30.02 -6.80 -0.22
N PRO A 483 30.38 -7.98 0.31
CA PRO A 483 31.76 -8.26 0.71
C PRO A 483 32.73 -8.28 -0.46
N ILE A 484 32.25 -8.57 -1.68
CA ILE A 484 33.08 -8.64 -2.88
C ILE A 484 32.45 -7.77 -3.96
N SER A 485 33.14 -6.68 -4.31
CA SER A 485 32.84 -5.84 -5.45
C SER A 485 34.13 -5.58 -6.21
N VAL A 486 34.18 -6.05 -7.46
CA VAL A 486 35.31 -5.86 -8.36
C VAL A 486 34.82 -5.12 -9.57
N ASN A 487 35.35 -3.92 -9.81
CA ASN A 487 35.04 -3.11 -10.97
C ASN A 487 36.33 -2.74 -11.71
N LEU A 488 36.47 -3.24 -12.92
CA LEU A 488 37.59 -2.96 -13.82
C LEU A 488 37.10 -2.05 -14.93
N VAL A 489 37.59 -0.81 -14.95
CA VAL A 489 37.28 0.17 -15.99
C VAL A 489 38.53 0.38 -16.84
N ARG A 490 38.41 0.06 -18.13
CA ARG A 490 39.46 0.24 -19.13
C ARG A 490 39.02 1.28 -20.17
N PRO A 491 39.56 2.51 -20.07
CA PRO A 491 39.41 3.50 -21.12
C PRO A 491 40.24 3.10 -22.34
N SER A 492 39.72 3.42 -23.51
CA SER A 492 40.46 3.39 -24.78
C SER A 492 40.20 4.68 -25.51
N GLU A 493 41.28 5.34 -25.90
CA GLU A 493 41.26 6.60 -26.65
C GLU A 493 40.84 6.33 -28.10
N THR A 494 39.99 7.18 -28.66
CA THR A 494 39.55 7.07 -30.06
C THR A 494 40.02 8.27 -30.89
N ASP A 495 40.14 9.46 -30.28
CA ASP A 495 40.73 10.66 -30.86
C ASP A 495 41.64 11.35 -29.84
N THR A 496 42.95 11.22 -30.04
CA THR A 496 43.99 11.76 -29.15
C THR A 496 44.00 13.29 -29.11
N GLY A 497 43.66 13.96 -30.21
CA GLY A 497 43.63 15.42 -30.30
C GLY A 497 42.42 16.00 -29.58
N ALA A 498 41.24 15.41 -29.76
CA ALA A 498 40.03 15.81 -29.05
C ALA A 498 40.11 15.49 -27.54
N LEU A 499 40.71 14.35 -27.18
CA LEU A 499 40.87 13.95 -25.79
C LEU A 499 41.84 14.88 -25.03
N ARG A 500 42.95 15.29 -25.67
CA ARG A 500 43.89 16.25 -25.07
C ARG A 500 43.23 17.60 -24.80
N ARG A 501 42.41 18.10 -25.73
CA ARG A 501 41.61 19.32 -25.50
C ARG A 501 40.62 19.16 -24.34
N LEU A 502 40.03 17.98 -24.16
CA LEU A 502 39.16 17.72 -23.00
C LEU A 502 39.94 17.68 -21.69
N TYR A 503 41.17 17.14 -21.68
CA TYR A 503 42.04 17.19 -20.50
C TYR A 503 42.47 18.63 -20.17
N ASP A 504 42.81 19.43 -21.18
CA ASP A 504 43.20 20.83 -20.99
C ASP A 504 42.02 21.66 -20.44
N GLN A 505 40.79 21.36 -20.89
CA GLN A 505 39.56 22.02 -20.41
C GLN A 505 39.11 21.51 -19.03
N ASN A 506 39.38 20.25 -18.72
CA ASN A 506 38.99 19.63 -17.46
C ASN A 506 40.07 18.63 -16.99
N PRO A 507 41.10 19.12 -16.27
CA PRO A 507 42.24 18.30 -15.85
C PRO A 507 41.84 17.08 -15.00
N GLY A 508 40.72 17.15 -14.29
CA GLY A 508 40.18 16.02 -13.52
C GLY A 508 39.77 14.82 -14.38
N LEU A 509 39.47 15.03 -15.67
CA LEU A 509 39.17 13.94 -16.60
C LEU A 509 40.35 12.99 -16.79
N GLN A 510 41.58 13.49 -16.67
CA GLN A 510 42.79 12.68 -16.83
C GLN A 510 42.89 11.60 -15.75
N TYR A 511 42.48 11.91 -14.52
CA TYR A 511 42.46 10.93 -13.42
C TYR A 511 41.28 9.96 -13.53
N THR A 512 40.13 10.42 -14.01
CA THR A 512 38.93 9.58 -14.17
C THR A 512 38.99 8.66 -15.39
N LEU A 513 39.77 9.00 -16.41
CA LEU A 513 40.00 8.23 -17.63
C LEU A 513 41.31 7.42 -17.58
N GLN A 514 41.82 7.12 -16.39
CA GLN A 514 42.87 6.10 -16.22
C GLN A 514 42.25 4.71 -16.13
N GLN A 515 43.05 3.68 -16.45
CA GLN A 515 42.66 2.30 -16.15
C GLN A 515 42.54 2.15 -14.63
N GLN A 516 41.38 1.71 -14.16
CA GLN A 516 41.08 1.56 -12.74
C GLN A 516 40.63 0.14 -12.46
N LEU A 517 41.29 -0.51 -11.50
CA LEU A 517 40.80 -1.74 -10.87
C LEU A 517 40.38 -1.37 -9.45
N ILE A 518 39.08 -1.34 -9.22
CA ILE A 518 38.49 -1.02 -7.93
C ILE A 518 38.04 -2.34 -7.32
N ILE A 519 38.73 -2.76 -6.26
CA ILE A 519 38.31 -3.88 -5.43
C ILE A 519 37.84 -3.28 -4.12
N GLY A 520 36.66 -3.66 -3.68
CA GLY A 520 36.11 -3.15 -2.44
C GLY A 520 35.01 -4.01 -1.87
N SER A 521 34.56 -3.55 -0.71
CA SER A 521 33.32 -3.98 -0.07
C SER A 521 32.48 -2.73 0.16
N ASN A 522 31.16 -2.82 -0.02
CA ASN A 522 30.24 -1.70 0.18
C ASN A 522 28.87 -2.09 0.72
#